data_AF-A0AA95SFT8-F1
#
_entry.id   AF-A0AA95SFT8-F1
#
_cell.length_a   1.000
_cell.length_b   1.000
_cell.length_c   1.000
_cell.angle_alpha   90.00
_cell.angle_beta   90.00
_cell.angle_gamma   90.00
#
_symmetry.space_group_name_H-M   'P 1'
#
loop_
_entity.id
_entity.type
_entity.pdbx_description
1 polymer ?
#
loop_
_entity_poly.entity_id
_entity_poly.type
_entity_poly.pdbx_seq_one_letter_code
_entity_poly.pdbx_strand_id
1 'polypeptide(L)'
;MTKDEVFKLLVLIESVYSDCICKDETVLQWFQFCSEMDYEKVLTKLKNHIRISPFPPTIGAIAVFHFEENHFSAILQDWMNCNRKSNKTGSIPAWLVEYSLRKSV
;
A
#
# COMPACT_ATOMS: atom_id res chain seq x y z
N MET A 1 -18.64 1.96 0.69
CA MET A 1 -19.38 0.86 0.03
C MET A 1 -20.54 0.42 0.93
N THR A 2 -21.63 -0.10 0.37
CA THR A 2 -22.80 -0.62 1.12
C THR A 2 -22.70 -2.13 1.37
N LYS A 3 -23.51 -2.68 2.29
CA LYS A 3 -23.52 -4.12 2.58
C LYS A 3 -23.97 -4.96 1.37
N ASP A 4 -24.91 -4.45 0.58
CA ASP A 4 -25.38 -5.13 -0.63
C ASP A 4 -24.29 -5.21 -1.69
N GLU A 5 -23.47 -4.17 -1.81
CA GLU A 5 -22.30 -4.15 -2.69
C GLU A 5 -21.23 -5.16 -2.26
N VAL A 6 -20.99 -5.30 -0.95
CA VAL A 6 -20.09 -6.34 -0.42
C VAL A 6 -20.59 -7.74 -0.80
N PHE A 7 -21.89 -8.00 -0.63
CA PHE A 7 -22.46 -9.29 -1.03
C PHE A 7 -22.26 -9.57 -2.51
N LYS A 8 -22.47 -8.58 -3.39
CA LYS A 8 -22.21 -8.72 -4.83
C LYS A 8 -20.76 -9.09 -5.11
N LEU A 9 -19.79 -8.53 -4.36
CA LEU A 9 -18.37 -8.87 -4.50
C LEU A 9 -18.08 -10.30 -4.04
N LEU A 10 -18.60 -10.70 -2.87
CA LEU A 10 -18.36 -12.04 -2.33
C LEU A 10 -18.97 -13.12 -3.23
N VAL A 11 -20.20 -12.91 -3.71
CA VAL A 11 -20.85 -13.80 -4.67
C VAL A 11 -20.06 -13.88 -5.98
N LEU A 12 -19.51 -12.75 -6.45
CA LEU A 12 -18.66 -12.75 -7.64
C LEU A 12 -17.38 -13.58 -7.41
N ILE A 13 -16.73 -13.44 -6.26
CA ILE A 13 -15.53 -14.22 -5.90
C ILE A 13 -15.84 -15.71 -5.88
N GLU A 14 -16.91 -16.11 -5.20
CA GLU A 14 -17.36 -17.50 -5.12
C GLU A 14 -17.74 -18.07 -6.51
N SER A 15 -18.34 -17.25 -7.38
CA SER A 15 -18.67 -17.67 -8.75
C SER A 15 -17.45 -17.91 -9.64
N VAL A 16 -16.34 -17.22 -9.38
CA VAL A 16 -15.10 -17.33 -10.17
C VAL A 16 -14.20 -18.42 -9.60
N TYR A 17 -14.19 -18.58 -8.28
CA TYR A 17 -13.38 -19.55 -7.57
C TYR A 17 -14.28 -20.57 -6.89
N SER A 18 -14.61 -21.66 -7.60
CA SER A 18 -15.54 -22.70 -7.13
C SER A 18 -15.16 -23.37 -5.81
N ASP A 19 -13.86 -23.36 -5.48
CA ASP A 19 -13.33 -23.96 -4.25
C ASP A 19 -13.34 -22.97 -3.06
N CYS A 20 -13.75 -21.72 -3.29
CA CYS A 20 -13.80 -20.68 -2.27
C CYS A 20 -15.20 -20.58 -1.67
N ILE A 21 -15.34 -20.98 -0.41
CA ILE A 21 -16.61 -20.86 0.33
C ILE A 21 -16.51 -19.65 1.27
N CYS A 22 -17.36 -18.65 1.04
CA CYS A 22 -17.47 -17.51 1.93
C CYS A 22 -18.29 -17.88 3.17
N LYS A 23 -17.64 -17.94 4.34
CA LYS A 23 -18.33 -18.20 5.62
C LYS A 23 -18.95 -16.91 6.17
N ASP A 24 -19.96 -17.06 7.03
CA ASP A 24 -20.62 -15.94 7.70
C ASP A 24 -19.63 -15.02 8.45
N GLU A 25 -18.62 -15.60 9.10
CA GLU A 25 -17.54 -14.84 9.77
C GLU A 25 -16.78 -13.94 8.79
N THR A 26 -16.52 -14.44 7.57
CA THR A 26 -15.86 -13.67 6.52
C THR A 26 -16.76 -12.53 6.07
N VAL A 27 -18.06 -12.78 5.87
CA VAL A 27 -19.03 -11.73 5.50
C VAL A 27 -19.06 -10.63 6.56
N LEU A 28 -19.09 -11.01 7.84
CA LEU A 28 -19.08 -10.06 8.97
C LEU A 28 -17.79 -9.24 9.01
N GLN A 29 -16.63 -9.85 8.78
CA GLN A 29 -15.36 -9.11 8.68
C GLN A 29 -15.38 -8.10 7.53
N TRP A 30 -15.90 -8.48 6.37
CA TRP A 30 -16.03 -7.56 5.25
C TRP A 30 -16.94 -6.37 5.54
N PHE A 31 -18.02 -6.57 6.31
CA PHE A 31 -18.88 -5.48 6.76
C PHE A 31 -18.22 -4.52 7.75
N GLN A 32 -17.20 -4.95 8.48
CA GLN A 32 -16.46 -4.05 9.37
C GLN A 32 -15.66 -3.01 8.59
N PHE A 33 -15.14 -3.37 7.41
CA PHE A 33 -14.28 -2.49 6.61
C PHE A 33 -15.00 -1.82 5.44
N CYS A 34 -16.23 -2.23 5.12
CA CYS A 34 -16.92 -1.76 3.90
C CYS A 34 -17.23 -0.26 3.88
N SER A 35 -17.36 0.39 5.04
CA SER A 35 -17.62 1.83 5.12
C SER A 35 -16.46 2.67 4.59
N GLU A 36 -15.22 2.19 4.73
CA GLU A 36 -13.99 2.90 4.35
C GLU A 36 -13.55 2.64 2.91
N MET A 37 -14.22 1.69 2.25
CA MET A 37 -13.86 1.19 0.92
C MET A 37 -14.73 1.80 -0.17
N ASP A 38 -14.11 2.07 -1.33
CA ASP A 38 -14.79 2.49 -2.55
C ASP A 38 -15.14 1.27 -3.43
N TYR A 39 -16.43 1.11 -3.76
CA TYR A 39 -16.92 -0.06 -4.48
C TYR A 39 -16.31 -0.21 -5.88
N GLU A 40 -16.29 0.88 -6.66
CA GLU A 40 -15.83 0.85 -8.06
C GLU A 40 -14.34 0.55 -8.15
N LYS A 41 -13.53 1.13 -7.26
CA LYS A 41 -12.09 0.86 -7.18
C LYS A 41 -11.82 -0.58 -6.77
N VAL A 42 -12.55 -1.10 -5.79
CA VAL A 42 -12.43 -2.50 -5.34
C VAL A 42 -12.83 -3.46 -6.45
N LEU A 43 -13.94 -3.21 -7.13
CA LEU A 43 -14.41 -4.02 -8.25
C LEU A 43 -13.39 -4.05 -9.40
N THR A 44 -12.78 -2.91 -9.70
CA THR A 44 -11.73 -2.81 -10.74
C THR A 44 -10.50 -3.64 -10.36
N LYS A 45 -10.02 -3.52 -9.12
CA LYS A 45 -8.91 -4.34 -8.61
C LYS A 45 -9.26 -5.82 -8.63
N LEU A 46 -10.47 -6.20 -8.20
CA LEU A 46 -10.94 -7.57 -8.18
C LEU A 46 -10.94 -8.18 -9.59
N LYS A 47 -11.51 -7.48 -10.57
CA LYS A 47 -11.49 -7.93 -11.98
C LYS A 47 -10.08 -8.11 -12.51
N ASN A 48 -9.15 -7.23 -12.13
CA ASN A 48 -7.75 -7.37 -12.52
C ASN A 48 -7.09 -8.58 -11.85
N HIS A 49 -7.33 -8.78 -10.55
CA HIS A 49 -6.82 -9.92 -9.80
C HIS A 49 -7.28 -11.24 -10.40
N ILE A 50 -8.57 -11.36 -10.75
CA ILE A 50 -9.16 -12.56 -11.37
C ILE A 50 -8.46 -12.93 -12.68
N ARG A 51 -8.01 -11.94 -13.46
CA ARG A 51 -7.31 -12.19 -14.74
C ARG A 51 -5.91 -12.76 -14.57
N ILE A 52 -5.27 -12.50 -13.42
CA ILE A 52 -3.85 -12.78 -13.19
C ILE A 52 -3.69 -13.98 -12.25
N SER A 53 -4.52 -14.07 -11.22
CA SER A 53 -4.38 -15.02 -10.12
C SER A 53 -5.44 -16.13 -10.20
N PRO A 54 -5.01 -17.41 -10.20
CA PRO A 54 -5.92 -18.55 -10.11
C PRO A 54 -6.49 -18.72 -8.68
N PHE A 55 -5.95 -18.00 -7.69
CA PHE A 55 -6.39 -18.09 -6.30
C PHE A 55 -7.25 -16.89 -5.87
N PRO A 56 -8.24 -17.11 -4.95
CA PRO A 56 -9.08 -16.05 -4.41
C PRO A 56 -8.26 -14.91 -3.80
N PRO A 57 -8.68 -13.64 -3.99
CA PRO A 57 -8.03 -12.52 -3.35
C PRO A 57 -8.31 -12.48 -1.84
N THR A 58 -7.33 -12.02 -1.07
CA THR A 58 -7.55 -11.57 0.30
C THR A 58 -8.15 -10.16 0.30
N ILE A 59 -8.87 -9.79 1.37
CA ILE A 59 -9.45 -8.44 1.49
C ILE A 59 -8.38 -7.35 1.30
N GLY A 60 -7.18 -7.51 1.85
CA GLY A 60 -6.09 -6.54 1.72
C GLY A 60 -5.52 -6.40 0.30
N ALA A 61 -5.61 -7.43 -0.54
CA ALA A 61 -5.14 -7.35 -1.93
C ALA A 61 -6.02 -6.40 -2.77
N ILE A 62 -7.33 -6.44 -2.52
CA ILE A 62 -8.33 -5.70 -3.30
C ILE A 62 -8.89 -4.48 -2.58
N ALA A 63 -8.68 -4.36 -1.27
CA ALA A 63 -9.11 -3.20 -0.51
C ALA A 63 -8.46 -1.92 -1.04
N VAL A 64 -9.28 -0.89 -1.17
CA VAL A 64 -8.86 0.46 -1.52
C VAL A 64 -9.47 1.38 -0.50
N PHE A 65 -8.67 1.69 0.51
CA PHE A 65 -9.02 2.64 1.55
C PHE A 65 -8.82 4.06 1.05
N HIS A 66 -9.74 4.96 1.39
CA HIS A 66 -9.49 6.39 1.26
C HIS A 66 -8.47 6.81 2.32
N PHE A 67 -7.18 6.73 1.98
CA PHE A 67 -6.17 7.43 2.78
C PHE A 67 -6.31 8.93 2.52
N GLU A 68 -6.42 9.73 3.59
CA GLU A 68 -6.17 11.17 3.51
C GLU A 68 -4.81 11.40 2.85
N GLU A 69 -4.71 12.45 2.02
CA GLU A 69 -3.53 12.74 1.20
C GLU A 69 -2.23 12.62 2.02
N ASN A 70 -1.39 11.69 1.59
CA ASN A 70 -0.18 11.35 2.30
C ASN A 70 0.85 12.48 2.10
N HIS A 71 0.91 13.44 3.04
CA HIS A 71 1.90 14.52 3.08
C HIS A 71 3.36 14.01 3.02
N PHE A 72 3.58 12.71 3.21
CA PHE A 72 4.86 12.03 3.03
C PHE A 72 5.54 12.34 1.69
N SER A 73 4.78 12.42 0.59
CA SER A 73 5.39 12.75 -0.71
C SER A 73 5.98 14.17 -0.72
N ALA A 74 5.29 15.13 -0.08
CA ALA A 74 5.78 16.50 0.06
C ALA A 74 7.01 16.55 0.99
N ILE A 75 6.95 15.84 2.13
CA ILE A 75 8.06 15.74 3.09
C ILE A 75 9.31 15.13 2.41
N LEU A 76 9.14 14.08 1.59
CA LEU A 76 10.24 13.46 0.85
C LEU A 76 10.85 14.41 -0.20
N GLN A 77 10.02 15.19 -0.91
CA GLN A 77 10.50 16.19 -1.87
C GLN A 77 11.28 17.31 -1.17
N ASP A 78 10.79 17.78 -0.03
CA ASP A 78 11.49 18.77 0.79
C ASP A 78 12.84 18.24 1.30
N TRP A 79 12.89 17.00 1.76
CA TRP A 79 14.14 16.34 2.16
C TRP A 79 15.16 16.24 1.02
N MET A 80 14.72 15.82 -0.18
CA MET A 80 15.58 15.77 -1.37
C MET A 80 16.13 17.15 -1.74
N ASN A 81 15.32 18.20 -1.59
CA ASN A 81 15.73 19.57 -1.87
C ASN A 81 16.69 20.16 -0.82
N CYS A 82 16.50 19.83 0.46
CA CYS A 82 17.42 20.24 1.53
C CYS A 82 18.82 19.61 1.37
N ASN A 83 18.90 18.33 0.98
CA ASN A 83 20.17 17.64 0.73
C ASN A 83 20.95 18.24 -0.47
N ARG A 84 20.26 18.78 -1.47
CA ARG A 84 20.92 19.50 -2.58
C ARG A 84 21.55 20.81 -2.13
N LYS A 85 20.98 21.50 -1.13
CA LYS A 85 21.48 22.79 -0.64
C LYS A 85 22.68 22.64 0.32
N SER A 86 22.83 21.50 1.00
CA SER A 86 23.98 21.23 1.87
C SER A 86 25.26 20.86 1.13
N ASN A 87 25.18 20.53 -0.16
CA ASN A 87 26.35 20.20 -1.00
C ASN A 87 27.18 21.41 -1.43
N LYS A 88 26.97 22.59 -0.84
CA LYS A 88 27.97 23.66 -0.85
C LYS A 88 29.09 23.26 0.11
N THR A 89 30.02 22.48 -0.43
CA THR A 89 31.34 22.09 0.06
C THR A 89 31.77 22.80 1.36
N GLY A 90 31.34 22.28 2.49
CA GLY A 90 32.01 22.53 3.76
C GLY A 90 33.31 21.74 3.72
N SER A 91 34.45 22.44 3.85
CA SER A 91 35.74 21.82 4.12
C SER A 91 35.57 20.75 5.20
N ILE A 92 36.10 19.55 4.96
CA ILE A 92 36.10 18.47 5.96
C ILE A 92 36.64 19.05 7.27
N PRO A 93 35.91 18.93 8.39
CA PRO A 93 36.39 19.42 9.68
C PRO A 93 37.74 18.79 10.02
N ALA A 94 38.68 19.58 10.54
CA ALA A 94 40.06 19.15 10.81
C ALA A 94 40.14 17.86 11.66
N TRP A 95 39.20 17.65 12.58
CA TRP A 95 39.13 16.45 13.43
C TRP A 95 38.90 15.14 12.65
N LEU A 96 38.26 15.22 11.48
CA LEU A 96 37.99 14.06 10.62
C LEU A 96 39.23 13.69 9.79
N VAL A 97 40.09 14.67 9.48
CA VAL A 97 41.32 14.47 8.71
C VAL A 97 42.31 13.60 9.49
N GLU A 98 42.40 13.80 10.81
CA GLU A 98 43.26 13.02 11.71
C GLU A 98 42.94 11.52 11.73
N TYR A 99 41.68 11.14 11.47
CA TYR A 99 41.25 9.74 11.43
C TYR A 99 41.51 9.07 10.07
N SER A 100 41.51 9.82 8.97
CA SER A 100 41.75 9.28 7.62
C SER A 100 43.20 8.85 7.37
N LEU A 101 44.18 9.39 8.12
CA LEU A 101 45.59 9.02 7.98
C LEU A 101 45.95 7.68 8.64
N ARG A 102 45.04 7.07 9.42
CA ARG A 102 45.27 5.75 10.04
C ARG A 102 44.72 4.61 9.18
N LYS A 103 45.08 4.54 7.90
CA LYS A 103 45.09 3.28 7.14
C LYS A 103 46.15 3.32 6.04
N SER A 104 47.37 2.93 6.39
CA SER A 104 48.29 2.25 5.47
C SER A 104 49.17 1.31 6.30
N VAL A 105 48.83 0.03 6.27
CA VAL A 105 49.78 -1.07 6.46
C VAL A 105 50.24 -1.46 5.06
#